data_AF-A0A955N9K9-F1
#
_entry.id   AF-A0A955N9K9-F1
#
_cell.length_a   1.000
_cell.length_b   1.000
_cell.length_c   1.000
_cell.angle_alpha   90.00
_cell.angle_beta   90.00
_cell.angle_gamma   90.00
#
_symmetry.space_group_name_H-M   'P 1'
#
loop_
_entity.id
_entity.type
_entity.pdbx_description
1 polymer ?
#
loop_
_entity_poly.entity_id
_entity_poly.type
_entity_poly.pdbx_seq_one_letter_code
_entity_poly.pdbx_strand_id
1 'polypeptide(L)' 'MFSIPAQSVSSLGLRDASDLEIFQSARNAGATIMSKDQDFVDLVTVHGVPPQII' A
#
# COMPACT_ATOMS: atom_id res chain seq x y z
N MET A 1 8.14 -23.53 -5.57
CA MET A 1 7.25 -22.44 -6.02
C MET A 1 7.05 -21.51 -4.84
N PHE A 2 7.56 -20.29 -4.88
CA PHE A 2 7.30 -19.30 -3.83
C PHE A 2 6.04 -18.54 -4.20
N SER A 3 4.99 -18.64 -3.39
CA SER A 3 3.79 -17.82 -3.54
C SER A 3 3.88 -16.73 -2.47
N ILE A 4 3.94 -15.48 -2.89
CA ILE A 4 3.89 -14.34 -1.96
C ILE A 4 2.41 -14.04 -1.74
N PRO A 5 1.90 -14.08 -0.50
CA PRO A 5 0.51 -13.75 -0.22
C PRO A 5 0.26 -12.28 -0.58
N ALA A 6 -0.71 -12.06 -1.47
CA ALA A 6 -1.15 -10.74 -1.90
C ALA A 6 -2.67 -10.66 -1.82
N GLN A 7 -3.19 -9.52 -1.39
CA GLN A 7 -4.61 -9.24 -1.31
C GLN A 7 -4.87 -7.88 -1.96
N SER A 8 -6.00 -7.73 -2.65
CA SER A 8 -6.39 -6.44 -3.20
C SER A 8 -6.91 -5.55 -2.09
N VAL A 9 -6.73 -4.23 -2.22
CA VAL A 9 -7.33 -3.25 -1.29
C VAL A 9 -8.87 -3.42 -1.21
N SER A 10 -9.50 -3.84 -2.31
CA SER A 10 -10.93 -4.14 -2.35
C SER A 10 -11.34 -5.34 -1.51
N SER A 11 -10.55 -6.43 -1.46
CA SER A 11 -10.87 -7.58 -0.61
C SER A 11 -10.67 -7.27 0.88
N LEU A 12 -9.88 -6.26 1.19
CA LEU A 12 -9.66 -5.73 2.53
C LEU A 12 -10.70 -4.68 2.95
N GLY A 13 -11.70 -4.38 2.12
CA GLY A 13 -12.71 -3.36 2.40
C GLY A 13 -12.20 -1.91 2.25
N LEU A 14 -10.99 -1.72 1.69
CA LEU A 14 -10.37 -0.42 1.46
C LEU A 14 -10.62 0.12 0.05
N ARG A 15 -11.68 -0.35 -0.62
CA ARG A 15 -11.97 0.05 -2.00
C ARG A 15 -12.24 1.55 -2.14
N ASP A 16 -12.97 2.11 -1.16
CA ASP A 16 -13.39 3.51 -1.15
C ASP A 16 -12.53 4.35 -0.19
N ALA A 17 -11.44 3.77 0.33
CA ALA A 17 -10.48 4.46 1.17
C ALA A 17 -9.58 5.35 0.30
N SER A 18 -9.13 6.47 0.88
CA SER A 18 -8.14 7.34 0.23
C SER A 18 -6.76 6.68 0.17
N ASP A 19 -5.91 7.15 -0.74
CA ASP A 19 -4.53 6.67 -0.86
C ASP A 19 -3.75 6.80 0.45
N LEU A 20 -4.00 7.87 1.21
CA LEU A 20 -3.38 8.08 2.52
C LEU A 20 -3.85 7.03 3.55
N GLU A 21 -5.13 6.67 3.57
CA GLU A 21 -5.66 5.63 4.46
C GLU A 21 -5.11 4.25 4.09
N ILE A 22 -5.01 3.94 2.80
CA ILE A 22 -4.37 2.71 2.30
C ILE A 22 -2.90 2.68 2.71
N PHE A 23 -2.18 3.79 2.51
CA PHE A 23 -0.77 3.93 2.86
C PHE A 23 -0.52 3.72 4.36
N GLN A 24 -1.31 4.35 5.22
CA GLN A 24 -1.20 4.18 6.67
C GLN A 24 -1.57 2.76 7.11
N SER A 25 -2.60 2.16 6.52
CA SER A 25 -2.98 0.78 6.81
C SER A 25 -1.86 -0.20 6.46
N ALA A 26 -1.24 -0.04 5.29
CA ALA A 26 -0.10 -0.85 4.88
C ALA A 26 1.14 -0.62 5.76
N ARG A 27 1.42 0.65 6.12
CA ARG A 27 2.49 1.01 7.08
C ARG A 27 2.32 0.27 8.40
N ASN A 28 1.11 0.33 8.98
CA ASN A 28 0.81 -0.28 10.27
C ASN A 28 0.86 -1.81 10.21
N ALA A 29 0.48 -2.39 9.07
CA ALA A 29 0.55 -3.84 8.84
C ALA A 29 1.97 -4.34 8.50
N GLY A 30 2.95 -3.45 8.29
CA GLY A 30 4.27 -3.81 7.76
C GLY A 30 4.21 -4.40 6.35
N ALA A 31 3.18 -4.05 5.58
CA ALA A 31 2.92 -4.56 4.24
C ALA A 31 3.65 -3.74 3.17
N THR A 32 3.80 -4.34 1.99
CA THR A 32 4.25 -3.65 0.77
C THR A 32 3.03 -3.38 -0.10
N ILE A 33 2.96 -2.18 -0.68
CA ILE A 33 1.92 -1.81 -1.64
C ILE A 33 2.43 -2.12 -3.03
N MET A 34 1.63 -2.82 -3.82
CA MET A 34 1.86 -2.96 -5.26
C MET A 34 0.93 -2.01 -5.99
N SER A 35 1.45 -0.99 -6.67
CA SER A 35 0.65 -0.03 -7.41
C SER A 35 1.41 0.57 -8.59
N LYS A 36 0.68 0.88 -9.65
CA LYS A 36 1.20 1.64 -10.80
C LYS A 36 0.98 3.15 -10.65
N ASP A 37 0.28 3.57 -9.61
CA ASP A 37 -0.10 4.96 -9.40
C ASP A 37 1.03 5.72 -8.71
N GLN A 38 1.40 6.85 -9.30
CA GLN A 38 2.48 7.72 -8.82
C GLN A 38 2.17 8.31 -7.43
N ASP A 39 0.88 8.46 -7.08
CA ASP A 39 0.45 9.07 -5.82
C ASP A 39 1.02 8.33 -4.58
N PHE A 40 1.19 7.01 -4.64
CA PHE A 40 1.83 6.25 -3.56
C PHE A 40 3.33 6.51 -3.42
N VAL A 41 4.02 6.76 -4.55
CA VAL A 41 5.44 7.12 -4.55
C VAL A 41 5.64 8.51 -3.96
N ASP A 42 4.71 9.43 -4.24
CA ASP A 42 4.70 10.76 -3.66
C ASP A 42 4.47 10.71 -2.14
N LEU A 43 3.58 9.82 -1.68
CA LEU A 43 3.40 9.56 -0.24
C LEU A 43 4.66 9.00 0.43
N VAL A 44 5.42 8.10 -0.22
CA VAL A 44 6.73 7.67 0.31
C VAL A 44 7.72 8.83 0.35
N THR A 45 7.72 9.69 -0.66
CA THR A 45 8.61 10.87 -0.72
C THR A 45 8.32 11.83 0.43
N VAL A 46 7.06 12.03 0.78
CA VAL A 46 6.63 12.93 1.86
C VAL A 46 6.74 12.28 3.25
N HIS A 47 6.31 11.03 3.41
CA HIS A 47 6.16 10.37 4.71
C HIS A 47 7.26 9.36 5.04
N GLY A 48 8.12 9.02 4.08
CA GLY A 48 9.14 7.99 4.21
C GLY A 48 8.59 6.55 4.20
N VAL A 49 9.50 5.59 4.24
CA VAL A 49 9.17 4.16 4.37
C VAL A 49 9.04 3.75 5.85
N PRO A 50 8.30 2.69 6.19
CA PRO A 50 7.41 1.87 5.34
C PRO A 50 6.08 2.58 4.98
N PRO A 51 5.25 2.06 4.06
CA PRO A 51 5.39 0.85 3.25
C PRO A 51 6.37 1.02 2.08
N GLN A 52 6.84 -0.10 1.53
CA GLN A 52 7.53 -0.11 0.22
C GLN A 52 6.49 -0.10 -0.91
N ILE A 53 6.85 0.44 -2.07
CA ILE A 53 6.01 0.45 -3.27
C ILE A 53 6.68 -0.39 -4.36
N ILE A 54 5.92 -1.27 -5.03
CA ILE A 54 6.35 -2.11 -6.16
C ILE A 54 5.46 -1.87 -7.37
#